data_AF-A0A2V9BWA4-F1
#
_entry.id   AF-A0A2V9BWA4-F1
#
_cell.length_a   1.000
_cell.length_b   1.000
_cell.length_c   1.000
_cell.angle_alpha   90.00
_cell.angle_beta   90.00
_cell.angle_gamma   90.00
#
_symmetry.space_group_name_H-M   'P 1'
#
loop_
_entity.id
_entity.type
_entity.pdbx_description
1 polymer ?
#
loop_
_entity_poly.entity_id
_entity_poly.type
_entity_poly.pdbx_seq_one_letter_code
_entity_poly.pdbx_strand_id
1 'polypeptide(L)'
;MRLLWIAVIFLAFIGLAVATRRAIVLLKPGAMSSPRNPAAGLDTHFSGERTLVLTHILPAMLFMLLGPLQFVRGLRGRYPQVHRWSGRIFLAASAVVGVSGLKLAFGKTVGGLDEKAAIALFGTF
;
A
#
# COMPACT_ATOMS: atom_id res chain seq x y z
N MET A 1 22.74 -4.01 10.19
CA MET A 1 21.45 -4.65 10.57
C MET A 1 20.48 -3.71 11.27
N ARG A 2 20.88 -2.92 12.29
CA ARG A 2 19.96 -1.99 12.97
C ARG A 2 19.40 -0.88 12.05
N LEU A 3 20.26 -0.26 11.24
CA LEU A 3 19.85 0.80 10.30
C LEU A 3 18.80 0.34 9.27
N LEU A 4 18.95 -0.88 8.74
CA LEU A 4 18.00 -1.46 7.79
C LEU A 4 16.60 -1.58 8.41
N TRP A 5 16.50 -2.10 9.64
CA TRP A 5 15.21 -2.23 10.31
C TRP A 5 14.59 -0.88 10.66
N ILE A 6 15.41 0.11 11.03
CA ILE A 6 14.93 1.49 11.23
C ILE A 6 14.33 2.03 9.93
N ALA A 7 15.03 1.86 8.81
CA ALA A 7 14.53 2.29 7.51
C ALA A 7 13.23 1.57 7.12
N VAL A 8 13.15 0.24 7.31
CA VAL A 8 11.94 -0.54 7.03
C VAL A 8 10.76 -0.07 7.87
N ILE A 9 10.95 0.12 9.17
CA ILE A 9 9.89 0.59 10.08
C ILE A 9 9.46 2.02 9.71
N PHE A 10 10.43 2.88 9.40
CA PHE A 10 10.17 4.27 9.00
C PHE A 10 9.37 4.33 7.69
N LEU A 11 9.76 3.58 6.67
CA LEU A 11 9.04 3.50 5.40
C LEU A 11 7.65 2.90 5.57
N ALA A 12 7.51 1.83 6.37
CA ALA A 12 6.22 1.23 6.67
C ALA A 12 5.30 2.21 7.39
N PHE A 13 5.83 2.99 8.33
CA PHE A 13 5.07 4.01 9.05
C PHE A 13 4.58 5.12 8.11
N ILE A 14 5.45 5.68 7.27
CA ILE A 14 5.05 6.70 6.29
C ILE A 14 4.01 6.13 5.33
N GLY A 15 4.24 4.94 4.79
CA GLY A 15 3.30 4.28 3.88
C GLY A 15 1.92 4.07 4.51
N LEU A 16 1.87 3.62 5.77
CA LEU A 16 0.63 3.43 6.52
C LEU A 16 -0.07 4.76 6.78
N ALA A 17 0.66 5.80 7.19
CA ALA A 17 0.10 7.13 7.41
C ALA A 17 -0.52 7.71 6.13
N VAL A 18 0.15 7.58 4.99
CA VAL A 18 -0.34 8.02 3.68
C VAL A 18 -1.58 7.23 3.27
N ALA A 19 -1.58 5.90 3.42
CA ALA A 19 -2.72 5.05 3.10
C ALA A 19 -3.94 5.35 3.98
N THR A 20 -3.73 5.54 5.30
CA THR A 20 -4.79 5.96 6.22
C THR A 20 -5.35 7.32 5.84
N ARG A 21 -4.49 8.31 5.54
CA ARG A 21 -4.95 9.63 5.08
C ARG A 21 -5.83 9.49 3.85
N ARG A 22 -5.38 8.73 2.85
CA ARG A 22 -6.12 8.48 1.60
C ARG A 22 -7.46 7.81 1.86
N ALA A 23 -7.50 6.79 2.72
CA ALA A 23 -8.73 6.09 3.07
C ALA A 23 -9.75 7.03 3.72
N ILE A 24 -9.32 7.90 4.66
CA ILE A 24 -10.21 8.86 5.30
C ILE A 24 -10.78 9.87 4.29
N VAL A 25 -9.94 10.42 3.40
CA VAL A 25 -10.41 11.37 2.35
C VAL A 25 -11.43 10.72 1.42
N LEU A 26 -11.23 9.46 1.05
CA LEU A 26 -12.16 8.73 0.20
C LEU A 26 -13.46 8.36 0.93
N LEU A 27 -13.37 7.96 2.20
CA LEU A 27 -14.53 7.54 2.99
C LEU A 27 -15.39 8.71 3.46
N LYS A 28 -14.77 9.84 3.79
CA LYS A 28 -15.39 11.07 4.25
C LYS A 28 -14.83 12.27 3.46
N PRO A 29 -15.37 12.56 2.26
CA PRO A 29 -14.95 13.72 1.48
C PRO A 29 -15.05 15.00 2.30
N GLY A 30 -14.02 15.85 2.28
CA GLY A 30 -13.97 17.09 3.04
C GLY A 30 -13.31 16.99 4.43
N ALA A 31 -13.22 15.80 5.04
CA ALA A 31 -12.72 15.65 6.42
C ALA A 31 -11.25 16.10 6.62
N MET A 32 -10.44 16.11 5.55
CA MET A 32 -9.03 16.54 5.58
C MET A 32 -8.66 17.37 4.33
N SER A 33 -9.65 18.05 3.75
CA SER A 33 -9.45 18.92 2.60
C SER A 33 -8.90 20.27 3.06
N SER A 34 -7.84 20.75 2.41
CA SER A 34 -7.28 22.09 2.65
C SER A 34 -7.11 22.81 1.31
N PRO A 35 -7.55 24.07 1.17
CA PRO A 35 -7.36 24.86 -0.05
C PRO A 35 -5.89 25.04 -0.43
N ARG A 36 -4.97 24.91 0.54
CA ARG A 36 -3.52 25.02 0.33
C ARG A 36 -2.84 23.66 0.13
N ASN A 37 -3.59 22.57 0.00
CA ASN A 37 -3.01 21.25 -0.24
C ASN A 37 -2.57 21.13 -1.71
N PRO A 38 -1.27 21.03 -2.03
CA PRO A 38 -0.82 20.84 -3.41
C PRO A 38 -1.32 19.53 -4.02
N ALA A 39 -1.70 18.55 -3.18
CA ALA A 39 -2.28 17.28 -3.62
C ALA A 39 -3.81 17.31 -3.80
N ALA A 40 -4.48 18.48 -3.67
CA ALA A 40 -5.93 18.57 -3.81
C ALA A 40 -6.44 18.11 -5.18
N GLY A 41 -5.68 18.38 -6.26
CA GLY A 41 -6.00 17.88 -7.60
C GLY A 41 -5.88 16.36 -7.76
N LEU A 42 -5.12 15.70 -6.88
CA LEU A 42 -5.05 14.23 -6.84
C LEU A 42 -6.25 13.64 -6.12
N ASP A 43 -6.77 14.34 -5.11
CA ASP A 43 -7.92 13.88 -4.33
C ASP A 43 -9.18 13.73 -5.23
N THR A 44 -9.39 14.65 -6.17
CA THR A 44 -10.48 14.54 -7.17
C THR A 44 -10.27 13.36 -8.10
N HIS A 45 -9.05 13.15 -8.58
CA HIS A 45 -8.71 12.01 -9.44
C HIS A 45 -9.02 10.67 -8.77
N PHE A 46 -8.56 10.47 -7.52
CA PHE A 46 -8.80 9.22 -6.79
C PHE A 46 -10.26 9.05 -6.36
N SER A 47 -11.02 10.13 -6.20
CA SER A 47 -12.44 10.05 -5.84
C SER A 47 -13.30 9.40 -6.95
N GLY A 48 -12.93 9.60 -8.22
CA GLY A 48 -13.62 8.98 -9.36
C GLY A 48 -13.41 7.46 -9.45
N GLU A 49 -12.30 6.96 -8.91
CA GLU A 49 -11.95 5.53 -8.89
C GLU A 49 -11.99 4.96 -7.46
N ARG A 50 -12.81 5.55 -6.58
CA ARG A 50 -12.81 5.29 -5.13
C ARG A 50 -12.77 3.81 -4.77
N THR A 51 -13.61 2.99 -5.42
CA THR A 51 -13.67 1.55 -5.16
C THR A 51 -12.34 0.88 -5.49
N LEU A 52 -11.79 1.12 -6.68
CA LEU A 52 -10.54 0.52 -7.11
C LEU A 52 -9.36 0.94 -6.21
N VAL A 53 -9.32 2.22 -5.82
CA VAL A 53 -8.30 2.74 -4.89
C VAL A 53 -8.43 2.11 -3.51
N LEU A 54 -9.63 1.97 -2.96
CA LEU A 54 -9.85 1.30 -1.67
C LEU A 54 -9.49 -0.19 -1.73
N THR A 55 -9.84 -0.88 -2.81
CA THR A 55 -9.44 -2.27 -3.07
C THR A 55 -7.92 -2.43 -3.14
N HIS A 56 -7.18 -1.39 -3.54
CA HIS A 56 -5.73 -1.42 -3.54
C HIS A 56 -5.12 -1.08 -2.17
N ILE A 57 -5.50 0.05 -1.58
CA ILE A 57 -4.80 0.57 -0.39
C ILE A 57 -5.07 -0.24 0.88
N LEU A 58 -6.28 -0.81 1.05
CA LEU A 58 -6.59 -1.56 2.28
C LEU A 58 -5.77 -2.86 2.37
N PRO A 59 -5.68 -3.70 1.31
CA PRO A 59 -4.74 -4.82 1.29
C PRO A 59 -3.28 -4.37 1.34
N ALA A 60 -2.92 -3.22 0.74
CA ALA A 60 -1.55 -2.69 0.80
C ALA A 60 -1.11 -2.34 2.23
N MET A 61 -2.02 -1.85 3.09
CA MET A 61 -1.73 -1.63 4.51
C MET A 61 -1.38 -2.96 5.20
N LEU A 62 -2.10 -4.04 4.89
CA LEU A 62 -1.82 -5.36 5.44
C LEU A 62 -0.51 -5.94 4.92
N PHE A 63 -0.25 -5.80 3.62
CA PHE A 63 1.04 -6.13 2.99
C PHE A 63 2.20 -5.44 3.69
N MET A 64 2.10 -4.14 3.92
CA MET A 64 3.15 -3.32 4.55
C MET A 64 3.41 -3.74 6.00
N LEU A 65 2.37 -4.11 6.75
CA LEU A 65 2.49 -4.59 8.12
C LEU A 65 3.07 -6.02 8.21
N LEU A 66 2.61 -6.92 7.34
CA LEU A 66 2.99 -8.33 7.38
C LEU A 66 4.32 -8.64 6.70
N GLY A 67 4.75 -7.82 5.73
CA GLY A 67 5.99 -8.01 4.98
C GLY A 67 7.22 -8.11 5.88
N PRO A 68 7.51 -7.11 6.74
CA PRO A 68 8.63 -7.17 7.67
C PRO A 68 8.58 -8.38 8.61
N LEU A 69 7.37 -8.79 9.04
CA LEU A 69 7.19 -9.95 9.92
C LEU A 69 7.65 -11.26 9.26
N GLN A 70 7.58 -11.40 7.93
CA GLN A 70 8.06 -12.59 7.22
C GLN A 70 9.58 -12.78 7.35
N PHE A 71 10.34 -11.70 7.57
CA PHE A 71 11.80 -11.72 7.68
C PHE A 71 12.30 -11.87 9.13
N VAL A 72 11.40 -11.87 10.12
CA VAL A 72 11.76 -12.06 11.52
C VAL A 72 12.08 -13.54 11.79
N ARG A 73 13.37 -13.87 11.86
CA ARG A 73 13.86 -15.24 12.14
C ARG A 73 13.22 -15.88 13.38
N GLY A 74 13.02 -15.09 14.45
CA GLY A 74 12.39 -15.55 15.68
C GLY A 74 10.94 -15.98 15.49
N LEU A 75 10.16 -15.27 14.67
CA LEU A 75 8.77 -15.61 14.37
C LEU A 75 8.70 -16.95 13.61
N ARG A 76 9.56 -17.11 12.60
CA ARG A 76 9.65 -18.34 11.80
C ARG A 76 10.05 -19.57 12.63
N GLY A 77 11.00 -19.40 13.57
CA GLY A 77 11.51 -20.51 14.38
C GLY A 77 10.64 -20.84 15.60
N ARG A 78 10.14 -19.83 16.32
CA ARG A 78 9.43 -20.03 17.60
C ARG A 78 7.92 -20.18 17.43
N TYR A 79 7.34 -19.58 16.38
CA TYR A 79 5.89 -19.59 16.13
C TYR A 79 5.58 -19.91 14.66
N PRO A 80 5.92 -21.12 14.18
CA PRO A 80 5.81 -21.47 12.76
C PRO A 80 4.37 -21.42 12.22
N GLN A 81 3.36 -21.71 13.06
CA GLN A 81 1.95 -21.59 12.66
C GLN A 81 1.55 -20.13 12.39
N VAL A 82 1.96 -19.21 13.28
CA VAL A 82 1.72 -17.76 13.11
C VAL A 82 2.43 -17.26 11.86
N HIS A 83 3.69 -17.66 11.65
CA HIS A 83 4.42 -17.32 10.44
C HIS A 83 3.68 -17.79 9.19
N ARG A 84 3.24 -19.05 9.13
CA ARG A 84 2.51 -19.60 7.95
C ARG A 84 1.19 -18.88 7.68
N TRP A 85 0.37 -18.63 8.70
CA TRP A 85 -0.90 -17.92 8.52
C TRP A 85 -0.68 -16.47 8.11
N SER A 86 0.28 -15.77 8.74
CA SER A 86 0.66 -14.42 8.32
C SER A 86 1.17 -14.38 6.88
N GLY A 87 1.95 -15.39 6.46
CA GLY A 87 2.43 -15.53 5.09
C GLY A 87 1.30 -15.77 4.09
N ARG A 88 0.28 -16.56 4.42
CA ARG A 88 -0.91 -16.75 3.56
C ARG A 88 -1.69 -15.45 3.37
N ILE A 89 -1.92 -14.72 4.46
CA ILE A 89 -2.60 -13.42 4.42
C ILE A 89 -1.77 -12.42 3.62
N PHE A 90 -0.45 -12.39 3.83
CA PHE A 90 0.48 -11.58 3.06
C PHE A 90 0.38 -11.89 1.56
N LEU A 91 0.46 -13.16 1.15
CA LEU A 91 0.36 -13.55 -0.26
C LEU A 91 -0.99 -13.18 -0.89
N ALA A 92 -2.11 -13.42 -0.18
CA ALA A 92 -3.43 -13.04 -0.65
C ALA A 92 -3.55 -11.51 -0.82
N ALA A 93 -3.03 -10.75 0.14
CA ALA A 93 -2.99 -9.30 0.04
C ALA A 93 -2.10 -8.84 -1.13
N SER A 94 -0.91 -9.41 -1.30
CA SER A 94 0.01 -9.12 -2.42
C SER A 94 -0.68 -9.33 -3.78
N ALA A 95 -1.41 -10.43 -3.95
CA ALA A 95 -2.12 -10.71 -5.19
C ALA A 95 -3.17 -9.63 -5.51
N VAL A 96 -3.96 -9.21 -4.51
CA VAL A 96 -4.95 -8.14 -4.68
C VAL A 96 -4.26 -6.80 -4.97
N VAL A 97 -3.19 -6.47 -4.25
CA VAL A 97 -2.39 -5.25 -4.45
C VAL A 97 -1.80 -5.21 -5.87
N GLY A 98 -1.18 -6.29 -6.33
CA GLY A 98 -0.58 -6.38 -7.66
C GLY A 98 -1.60 -6.18 -8.77
N VAL A 99 -2.71 -6.92 -8.74
CA VAL A 99 -3.77 -6.82 -9.77
C VAL A 99 -4.44 -5.44 -9.77
N SER A 100 -4.79 -4.92 -8.60
CA SER A 100 -5.43 -3.60 -8.49
C SER A 100 -4.48 -2.46 -8.85
N GLY A 101 -3.20 -2.58 -8.49
CA GLY A 101 -2.15 -1.62 -8.85
C GLY A 101 -1.97 -1.56 -10.36
N LEU A 102 -1.91 -2.71 -11.02
CA LEU A 102 -1.82 -2.77 -12.48
C LEU A 102 -3.03 -2.11 -13.17
N LYS A 103 -4.24 -2.34 -12.66
CA LYS A 103 -5.45 -1.64 -13.16
C LYS A 103 -5.37 -0.13 -12.98
N LEU A 104 -4.87 0.35 -11.83
CA LEU A 104 -4.66 1.78 -11.59
C LEU A 104 -3.62 2.36 -12.56
N ALA A 105 -2.54 1.62 -12.84
CA ALA A 105 -1.48 2.03 -13.75
C ALA A 105 -1.93 2.18 -15.22
N PHE A 106 -2.83 1.32 -15.68
CA PHE A 106 -3.29 1.38 -17.07
C PHE A 106 -4.58 2.18 -17.27
N GLY A 107 -5.33 2.48 -16.21
CA GLY A 107 -6.54 3.30 -16.26
C GLY A 107 -6.24 4.79 -16.31
N LYS A 108 -5.71 5.35 -15.22
CA LYS A 108 -5.40 6.78 -15.11
C LYS A 108 -4.23 6.98 -14.13
N THR A 109 -3.03 7.16 -14.67
CA THR A 109 -1.81 7.42 -13.89
C THR A 109 -1.57 8.89 -13.70
N VAL A 110 -1.07 9.24 -12.53
CA VAL A 110 -0.77 10.62 -12.14
C VAL A 110 0.67 11.00 -12.53
N GLY A 111 1.61 10.06 -12.43
CA GLY A 111 3.05 10.20 -12.65
C GLY A 111 3.54 9.74 -14.03
N GLY A 112 2.64 9.48 -14.98
CA GLY A 112 3.02 9.19 -16.37
C GLY A 112 3.70 7.82 -16.57
N LEU A 113 4.66 7.74 -17.50
CA LEU A 113 5.31 6.48 -17.90
C LEU A 113 6.19 5.89 -16.80
N ASP A 114 6.83 6.72 -15.98
CA ASP A 114 7.71 6.26 -14.90
C ASP A 114 6.92 5.53 -13.81
N GLU A 115 5.74 6.07 -13.46
CA GLU A 115 4.81 5.41 -12.54
C GLU A 115 4.32 4.07 -13.11
N LYS A 116 3.97 4.03 -14.41
CA LYS A 116 3.53 2.79 -15.07
C LYS A 116 4.63 1.73 -15.07
N ALA A 117 5.86 2.11 -15.40
CA ALA A 117 6.99 1.20 -15.44
C ALA A 117 7.29 0.63 -14.05
N ALA A 118 7.27 1.48 -13.02
CA ALA A 118 7.44 1.02 -11.64
C ALA A 118 6.32 0.04 -11.24
N ILE A 119 5.06 0.36 -11.49
CA ILE A 119 3.93 -0.50 -11.11
C ILE A 119 3.96 -1.82 -11.88
N ALA A 120 4.23 -1.79 -13.19
CA ALA A 120 4.32 -3.01 -14.02
C ALA A 120 5.47 -3.90 -13.55
N LEU A 121 6.63 -3.32 -13.25
CA LEU A 121 7.77 -4.04 -12.71
C LEU A 121 7.43 -4.69 -11.37
N PHE A 122 6.98 -3.89 -10.38
CA PHE A 122 6.60 -4.40 -9.06
C PHE A 122 5.41 -5.37 -9.07
N GLY A 123 4.55 -5.32 -10.08
CA GLY A 123 3.41 -6.23 -10.20
C GLY A 123 3.74 -7.63 -10.75
N THR A 124 4.97 -7.86 -11.21
CA THR A 124 5.38 -9.14 -11.85
C THR A 124 6.13 -10.10 -10.93
N PHE A 125 6.43 -9.70 -9.70
CA PHE A 125 7.08 -10.51 -8.66
C PHE A 125 6.36 -10.40 -7.33
#